data_AF-A0A496AHX5-F1
#
_entry.id   AF-A0A496AHX5-F1
#
_cell.length_a   1.000
_cell.length_b   1.000
_cell.length_c   1.000
_cell.angle_alpha   90.00
_cell.angle_beta   90.00
_cell.angle_gamma   90.00
#
_symmetry.space_group_name_H-M   'P 1'
#
loop_
_entity.id
_entity.type
_entity.pdbx_description
1 polymer ?
#
loop_
_entity_poly.entity_id
_entity_poly.type
_entity_poly.pdbx_seq_one_letter_code
_entity_poly.pdbx_strand_id
1 'polypeptide(L)'
;MATIKYKKIRTDKPVFTVALTTLLTFLLLFFVPVKSFGIKPIWWLYPNILLAIIWFEYHIRLKSDNSEDESSQLLLRCVLFGCATTGTYLPLDWLFSRRVQFIVYHSLDFFGNVTTPIAIILSWVIFGTVYVYCYHRLRMCGIHPFVTSIITGGAAAIGSVIIYALGKELWVWNPLRLENIPNIASVPIFVPITYMLTFTLYPYYFHGKQHPLIAGIRCGLFLGIVMFLSFLIFRRIPNPSLG
;
A
#
# COMPACT_ATOMS: atom_id res chain seq x y z
N MET A 1 -12.16 29.45 19.59
CA MET A 1 -11.21 28.32 19.59
C MET A 1 -12.03 27.04 19.77
N ALA A 2 -12.34 26.33 18.68
CA ALA A 2 -13.20 25.15 18.75
C ALA A 2 -12.40 23.98 19.34
N THR A 3 -12.82 23.48 20.50
CA THR A 3 -12.27 22.28 21.11
C THR A 3 -12.60 21.08 20.22
N ILE A 4 -11.59 20.55 19.55
CA ILE A 4 -11.70 19.30 18.76
C ILE A 4 -12.09 18.19 19.72
N LYS A 5 -13.38 17.82 19.74
CA LYS A 5 -13.88 16.71 20.55
C LYS A 5 -13.47 15.41 19.87
N TYR A 6 -12.39 14.80 20.36
CA TYR A 6 -11.94 13.49 19.88
C TYR A 6 -13.01 12.42 20.17
N LYS A 7 -13.77 12.01 19.14
CA LYS A 7 -14.67 10.87 19.25
C LYS A 7 -13.81 9.60 19.28
N LYS A 8 -13.75 8.94 20.44
CA LYS A 8 -13.04 7.66 20.58
C LYS A 8 -13.81 6.59 19.83
N ILE A 9 -13.21 6.01 18.79
CA ILE A 9 -13.84 4.94 18.01
C ILE A 9 -13.21 3.62 18.44
N ARG A 10 -14.05 2.63 18.71
CA ARG A 10 -13.62 1.32 19.23
C ARG A 10 -12.73 0.55 18.25
N THR A 11 -12.79 0.84 16.95
CA THR A 11 -11.97 0.22 15.90
C THR A 11 -10.57 0.84 15.74
N ASP A 12 -10.24 1.91 16.48
CA ASP A 12 -8.89 2.50 16.44
C ASP A 12 -7.81 1.52 16.89
N LYS A 13 -8.00 0.96 18.09
CA LYS A 13 -7.06 -0.01 18.69
C LYS A 13 -6.74 -1.16 17.72
N PRO A 14 -7.73 -1.91 17.19
CA PRO A 14 -7.43 -3.04 16.33
C PRO A 14 -6.77 -2.65 15.01
N VAL A 15 -7.17 -1.55 14.37
CA VAL A 15 -6.55 -1.08 13.12
C VAL A 15 -5.08 -0.73 13.34
N PHE A 16 -4.78 0.03 14.39
CA PHE A 16 -3.39 0.41 14.69
C PHE A 16 -2.56 -0.76 15.19
N THR A 17 -3.12 -1.70 15.95
CA THR A 17 -2.42 -2.93 16.34
C THR A 17 -2.02 -3.73 15.11
N VAL A 18 -2.94 -4.00 14.18
CA VAL A 18 -2.65 -4.75 12.94
C VAL A 18 -1.61 -4.03 12.09
N ALA A 19 -1.74 -2.71 11.94
CA ALA A 19 -0.77 -1.91 11.19
C ALA A 19 0.63 -1.97 11.81
N LEU A 20 0.72 -1.82 13.14
CA LEU A 20 1.97 -1.82 13.88
C LEU A 20 2.61 -3.20 13.89
N THR A 21 1.85 -4.28 14.10
CA THR A 21 2.39 -5.64 14.06
C THR A 21 2.88 -5.97 12.65
N THR A 22 2.14 -5.58 11.61
CA THR A 22 2.55 -5.74 10.19
C THR A 22 3.87 -5.02 9.94
N LEU A 23 3.97 -3.74 10.34
CA LEU A 23 5.21 -2.96 10.22
C LEU A 23 6.37 -3.59 11.02
N LEU A 24 6.11 -4.04 12.25
CA LEU A 24 7.14 -4.65 13.09
C LEU A 24 7.67 -5.94 12.48
N THR A 25 6.81 -6.80 11.92
CA THR A 25 7.26 -8.00 11.19
C THR A 25 8.11 -7.63 9.99
N PHE A 26 7.73 -6.58 9.25
CA PHE A 26 8.52 -6.04 8.14
C PHE A 26 9.91 -5.56 8.59
N LEU A 27 9.98 -4.83 9.70
CA LEU A 27 11.25 -4.36 10.27
C LEU A 27 12.11 -5.52 10.80
N LEU A 28 11.51 -6.48 11.50
CA LEU A 28 12.21 -7.67 11.98
C LEU A 28 12.79 -8.47 10.82
N LEU A 29 12.03 -8.66 9.75
CA LEU A 29 12.50 -9.37 8.56
C LEU A 29 13.62 -8.67 7.80
N PHE A 30 13.75 -7.36 7.96
CA PHE A 30 14.84 -6.58 7.38
C PHE A 30 16.08 -6.54 8.26
N PHE A 31 15.93 -6.34 9.57
CA PHE A 31 17.06 -6.23 10.48
C PHE A 31 17.62 -7.58 10.92
N VAL A 32 16.80 -8.62 10.98
CA VAL A 32 17.26 -9.96 11.35
C VAL A 32 17.73 -10.67 10.08
N PRO A 33 19.02 -11.05 9.97
CA PRO A 33 19.48 -11.88 8.86
C PRO A 33 18.85 -13.28 9.00
N VAL A 34 17.69 -13.50 8.35
CA VAL A 34 16.94 -14.77 8.39
C VAL A 34 17.66 -15.91 7.64
N LYS A 35 18.96 -15.77 7.35
CA LYS A 35 19.78 -16.87 6.82
C LYS A 35 19.87 -18.06 7.79
N SER A 36 19.55 -17.87 9.07
CA SER A 36 19.69 -18.91 10.11
C SER A 36 18.50 -19.88 10.26
N PHE A 37 17.34 -19.64 9.63
CA PHE A 37 16.11 -20.39 9.93
C PHE A 37 15.62 -21.33 8.83
N GLY A 38 16.34 -21.48 7.71
CA GLY A 38 15.98 -22.42 6.62
C GLY A 38 14.68 -22.10 5.84
N ILE A 39 13.86 -21.19 6.35
CA ILE A 39 12.60 -20.71 5.76
C ILE A 39 12.86 -19.35 5.09
N LYS A 40 12.43 -19.16 3.84
CA LYS A 40 12.56 -17.86 3.16
C LYS A 40 11.89 -16.75 3.99
N PRO A 41 12.50 -15.55 4.14
CA PRO A 41 11.99 -14.44 4.94
C PRO A 41 10.50 -14.11 4.69
N ILE A 42 10.05 -14.26 3.44
CA ILE A 42 8.67 -13.99 3.00
C ILE A 42 7.61 -14.81 3.76
N TRP A 43 7.93 -16.01 4.23
CA TRP A 43 6.96 -16.89 4.89
C TRP A 43 6.53 -16.39 6.27
N TRP A 44 7.37 -15.60 6.94
CA TRP A 44 7.06 -15.00 8.24
C TRP A 44 6.00 -13.90 8.15
N LEU A 45 5.71 -13.38 6.96
CA LEU A 45 4.59 -12.46 6.74
C LEU A 45 3.24 -13.19 6.85
N TYR A 46 3.18 -14.48 6.49
CA TYR A 46 1.91 -15.23 6.45
C TYR A 46 1.20 -15.33 7.81
N PRO A 47 1.86 -15.70 8.93
CA PRO A 47 1.20 -15.75 10.23
C PRO A 47 0.62 -14.40 10.66
N ASN A 48 1.36 -13.31 10.46
CA ASN A 48 0.90 -11.98 10.86
C ASN A 48 -0.28 -11.51 10.01
N ILE A 49 -0.27 -11.80 8.71
CA ILE A 49 -1.38 -11.48 7.82
C ILE A 49 -2.61 -12.33 8.15
N LEU A 50 -2.43 -13.61 8.47
CA LEU A 50 -3.52 -14.48 8.90
C LEU A 50 -4.17 -13.90 10.18
N LEU A 51 -3.34 -13.51 11.16
CA LEU A 51 -3.81 -12.83 12.36
C LEU A 51 -4.54 -11.53 12.03
N ALA A 52 -4.02 -10.71 11.12
CA ALA A 52 -4.65 -9.47 10.68
C ALA A 52 -6.03 -9.69 10.05
N ILE A 53 -6.17 -10.70 9.18
CA ILE A 53 -7.43 -11.06 8.53
C ILE A 53 -8.44 -11.55 9.55
N ILE A 54 -8.04 -12.50 10.40
CA ILE A 54 -8.90 -13.04 11.47
C ILE A 54 -9.35 -11.92 12.40
N TRP A 55 -8.44 -10.99 12.74
CA TRP A 55 -8.72 -9.87 13.62
C TRP A 55 -9.71 -8.87 13.01
N PHE A 56 -9.55 -8.53 11.72
CA PHE A 56 -10.52 -7.69 11.01
C PHE A 56 -11.87 -8.38 10.86
N GLU A 57 -11.89 -9.67 10.49
CA GLU A 57 -13.12 -10.44 10.35
C GLU A 57 -13.86 -10.58 11.69
N TYR A 58 -13.15 -10.85 12.77
CA TYR A 58 -13.69 -10.88 14.13
C TYR A 58 -14.33 -9.53 14.49
N HIS A 59 -13.65 -8.41 14.26
CA HIS A 59 -14.19 -7.09 14.57
C HIS A 59 -15.37 -6.67 13.69
N ILE A 60 -15.42 -7.13 12.43
CA ILE A 60 -16.55 -6.93 11.54
C ILE A 60 -17.75 -7.79 12.02
N ARG A 61 -17.53 -9.08 12.31
CA ARG A 61 -18.59 -10.02 12.71
C ARG A 61 -19.17 -9.74 14.09
N LEU A 62 -18.32 -9.54 15.11
CA LEU A 62 -18.72 -9.25 16.49
C LEU A 62 -19.65 -8.03 16.61
N LYS A 63 -19.63 -7.15 15.60
CA LYS A 63 -20.32 -5.87 15.64
C LYS A 63 -21.32 -5.66 14.50
N SER A 64 -21.43 -6.60 13.58
CA SER A 64 -22.52 -6.64 12.61
C SER A 64 -23.86 -6.98 13.29
N ASP A 65 -23.83 -7.63 14.46
CA ASP A 65 -25.00 -7.92 15.29
C ASP A 65 -25.61 -6.68 15.97
N ASN A 66 -24.83 -5.59 16.08
CA ASN A 66 -25.30 -4.31 16.62
C ASN A 66 -25.41 -3.30 15.47
N SER A 67 -26.57 -3.27 14.81
CA SER A 67 -26.87 -2.58 13.55
C SER A 67 -26.63 -1.06 13.50
N GLU A 68 -26.23 -0.41 14.61
CA GLU A 68 -26.00 1.04 14.73
C GLU A 68 -24.52 1.45 14.92
N ASP A 69 -23.55 0.53 14.92
CA ASP A 69 -22.16 0.90 15.23
C ASP A 69 -21.43 1.49 13.99
N GLU A 70 -21.48 2.82 13.85
CA GLU A 70 -20.78 3.65 12.85
C GLU A 70 -19.29 3.25 12.67
N SER A 71 -18.68 2.73 13.73
CA SER A 71 -17.29 2.30 13.77
C SER A 71 -16.97 1.08 12.89
N SER A 72 -17.88 0.11 12.86
CA SER A 72 -17.72 -1.15 12.12
C SER A 72 -17.98 -0.94 10.63
N GLN A 73 -18.98 -0.12 10.31
CA GLN A 73 -19.27 0.27 8.93
C GLN A 73 -18.10 1.07 8.33
N LEU A 74 -17.46 1.94 9.10
CA LEU A 74 -16.25 2.65 8.67
C LEU A 74 -15.12 1.68 8.35
N LEU A 75 -14.83 0.74 9.25
CA LEU A 75 -13.77 -0.25 9.05
C LEU A 75 -14.03 -1.11 7.81
N LEU A 76 -15.24 -1.63 7.66
CA LEU A 76 -15.65 -2.41 6.49
C LEU A 76 -15.47 -1.62 5.19
N ARG A 77 -15.90 -0.35 5.15
CA ARG A 77 -15.69 0.52 3.98
C ARG A 77 -14.22 0.70 3.65
N CYS A 78 -13.36 0.85 4.65
CA CYS A 78 -11.91 0.97 4.45
C CYS A 78 -11.30 -0.34 3.90
N VAL A 79 -11.71 -1.49 4.44
CA VAL A 79 -11.25 -2.82 3.99
C VAL A 79 -11.68 -3.07 2.55
N LEU A 80 -12.95 -2.83 2.22
CA LEU A 80 -13.47 -2.97 0.85
C LEU A 80 -12.71 -2.07 -0.13
N PHE A 81 -12.40 -0.84 0.27
CA PHE A 81 -11.57 0.05 -0.54
C PHE A 81 -10.16 -0.51 -0.73
N GLY A 82 -9.50 -0.97 0.34
CA GLY A 82 -8.15 -1.54 0.28
C GLY A 82 -8.09 -2.76 -0.65
N CYS A 83 -9.05 -3.68 -0.50
CA CYS A 83 -9.18 -4.86 -1.37
C CYS A 83 -9.38 -4.46 -2.84
N ALA A 84 -10.32 -3.55 -3.11
CA ALA A 84 -10.62 -3.10 -4.47
C ALA A 84 -9.44 -2.37 -5.13
N THR A 85 -8.74 -1.52 -4.37
CA THR A 85 -7.55 -0.79 -4.83
C THR A 85 -6.45 -1.77 -5.20
N THR A 86 -6.07 -2.66 -4.29
CA THR A 86 -4.99 -3.63 -4.52
C THR A 86 -5.35 -4.62 -5.62
N GLY A 87 -6.58 -5.15 -5.60
CA GLY A 87 -7.06 -6.10 -6.61
C GLY A 87 -7.07 -5.51 -8.02
N THR A 88 -7.32 -4.20 -8.16
CA THR A 88 -7.28 -3.50 -9.46
C THR A 88 -5.85 -3.13 -9.85
N TYR A 89 -5.01 -2.75 -8.89
CA TYR A 89 -3.61 -2.40 -9.12
C TYR A 89 -2.77 -3.60 -9.56
N LEU A 90 -3.00 -4.79 -9.00
CA LEU A 90 -2.16 -5.96 -9.25
C LEU A 90 -2.10 -6.41 -10.71
N PRO A 91 -3.22 -6.55 -11.45
CA PRO A 91 -3.18 -6.84 -12.87
C PRO A 91 -2.42 -5.78 -13.66
N LEU A 92 -2.53 -4.50 -13.28
CA LEU A 92 -1.81 -3.41 -13.94
C LEU A 92 -0.31 -3.51 -13.67
N ASP A 93 0.09 -3.67 -12.41
CA ASP A 93 1.49 -3.88 -12.00
C ASP A 93 2.12 -5.08 -12.73
N TRP A 94 1.37 -6.17 -12.84
CA TRP A 94 1.78 -7.35 -13.59
C TRP A 94 1.89 -7.11 -15.10
N LEU A 95 0.92 -6.43 -15.70
CA LEU A 95 0.97 -6.03 -17.11
C LEU A 95 2.13 -5.08 -17.38
N PHE A 96 2.45 -4.16 -16.46
CA PHE A 96 3.60 -3.27 -16.56
C PHE A 96 4.90 -4.03 -16.45
N SER A 97 5.05 -4.89 -15.45
CA SER A 97 6.22 -5.77 -15.32
C SER A 97 6.46 -6.54 -16.62
N ARG A 98 5.40 -7.11 -17.23
CA ARG A 98 5.46 -7.76 -18.53
C ARG A 98 5.80 -6.84 -19.70
N ARG A 99 5.18 -5.67 -19.80
CA ARG A 99 5.46 -4.72 -20.90
C ARG A 99 6.87 -4.18 -20.81
N VAL A 100 7.36 -3.87 -19.62
CA VAL A 100 8.74 -3.43 -19.45
C VAL A 100 9.72 -4.57 -19.71
N GLN A 101 9.38 -5.82 -19.37
CA GLN A 101 10.13 -7.00 -19.82
C GLN A 101 10.22 -7.04 -21.35
N PHE A 102 9.10 -7.00 -22.08
CA PHE A 102 9.11 -7.02 -23.55
C PHE A 102 9.97 -5.90 -24.17
N ILE A 103 10.03 -4.73 -23.53
CA ILE A 103 10.78 -3.60 -24.06
C ILE A 103 12.28 -3.65 -23.66
N VAL A 104 12.66 -4.37 -22.60
CA VAL A 104 14.03 -4.32 -22.03
C VAL A 104 14.77 -5.67 -22.11
N TYR A 105 14.08 -6.82 -22.07
CA TYR A 105 14.68 -8.15 -22.11
C TYR A 105 13.88 -9.13 -23.00
N HIS A 106 14.60 -9.84 -23.86
CA HIS A 106 14.05 -10.85 -24.78
C HIS A 106 14.18 -12.28 -24.21
N SER A 107 14.14 -12.47 -22.88
CA SER A 107 14.35 -13.80 -22.26
C SER A 107 13.06 -14.44 -21.74
N LEU A 108 12.86 -15.72 -22.09
CA LEU A 108 11.68 -16.53 -21.77
C LEU A 108 11.78 -17.25 -20.41
N ASP A 109 12.93 -17.26 -19.74
CA ASP A 109 13.14 -18.04 -18.51
C ASP A 109 12.75 -17.32 -17.21
N PHE A 110 12.35 -16.05 -17.29
CA PHE A 110 12.03 -15.26 -16.09
C PHE A 110 10.63 -15.56 -15.53
N PHE A 111 9.72 -16.12 -16.32
CA PHE A 111 8.29 -16.26 -15.97
C PHE A 111 8.01 -17.15 -14.75
N GLY A 112 8.90 -18.07 -14.38
CA GLY A 112 8.73 -18.95 -13.22
C GLY A 112 8.96 -18.28 -11.86
N ASN A 113 9.66 -17.14 -11.81
CA ASN A 113 10.18 -16.56 -10.56
C ASN A 113 9.54 -15.22 -10.13
N VAL A 114 8.52 -14.72 -10.84
CA VAL A 114 7.93 -13.37 -10.65
C VAL A 114 6.46 -13.43 -10.25
N THR A 115 6.13 -14.32 -9.34
CA THR A 115 4.83 -14.23 -8.66
C THR A 115 5.05 -13.41 -7.39
N THR A 116 4.49 -12.20 -7.35
CA THR A 116 4.45 -11.39 -6.13
C THR A 116 3.77 -12.23 -5.04
N PRO A 117 4.45 -12.60 -3.95
CA PRO A 117 3.85 -13.49 -2.96
C PRO A 117 2.56 -12.92 -2.38
N ILE A 118 1.57 -13.80 -2.16
CA ILE A 118 0.24 -13.42 -1.68
C ILE A 118 0.31 -12.61 -0.38
N ALA A 119 1.30 -12.90 0.48
CA ALA A 119 1.56 -12.14 1.69
C ALA A 119 1.84 -10.64 1.42
N ILE A 120 2.55 -10.30 0.35
CA ILE A 120 2.80 -8.89 -0.01
C ILE A 120 1.51 -8.22 -0.46
N ILE A 121 0.74 -8.91 -1.29
CA ILE A 121 -0.57 -8.44 -1.78
C ILE A 121 -1.47 -8.08 -0.61
N LEU A 122 -1.57 -8.99 0.37
CA LEU A 122 -2.39 -8.79 1.56
C LEU A 122 -1.84 -7.66 2.45
N SER A 123 -0.51 -7.49 2.51
CA SER A 123 0.09 -6.34 3.19
C SER A 123 -0.30 -5.03 2.54
N TRP A 124 -0.32 -4.95 1.20
CA TRP A 124 -0.77 -3.75 0.48
C TRP A 124 -2.25 -3.44 0.74
N VAL A 125 -3.11 -4.46 0.85
CA VAL A 125 -4.51 -4.29 1.28
C VAL A 125 -4.57 -3.67 2.68
N ILE A 126 -3.78 -4.17 3.63
CA ILE A 126 -3.71 -3.62 5.00
C ILE A 126 -3.27 -2.15 4.97
N PHE A 127 -2.20 -1.82 4.24
CA PHE A 127 -1.72 -0.44 4.14
C PHE A 127 -2.76 0.50 3.50
N GLY A 128 -3.36 0.10 2.38
CA GLY A 128 -4.43 0.87 1.73
C GLY A 128 -5.61 1.13 2.67
N THR A 129 -6.01 0.10 3.42
CA THR A 129 -7.06 0.18 4.44
C THR A 129 -6.69 1.18 5.54
N VAL A 130 -5.45 1.12 6.06
CA VAL A 130 -4.96 1.99 7.14
C VAL A 130 -4.88 3.45 6.72
N TYR A 131 -4.34 3.75 5.53
CA TYR A 131 -4.23 5.14 5.06
C TYR A 131 -5.59 5.80 4.90
N VAL A 132 -6.55 5.06 4.35
CA VAL A 132 -7.94 5.50 4.22
C VAL A 132 -8.60 5.67 5.58
N TYR A 133 -8.39 4.73 6.49
CA TYR A 133 -8.90 4.84 7.86
C TYR A 133 -8.34 6.10 8.55
N CYS A 134 -7.04 6.34 8.47
CA CYS A 134 -6.38 7.53 8.99
C CYS A 134 -6.94 8.82 8.39
N TYR A 135 -7.21 8.85 7.08
CA TYR A 135 -7.86 9.99 6.43
C TYR A 135 -9.22 10.29 7.06
N HIS A 136 -10.10 9.28 7.17
CA HIS A 136 -11.42 9.46 7.77
C HIS A 136 -11.33 9.89 9.23
N ARG A 137 -10.36 9.36 9.98
CA ARG A 137 -10.12 9.74 11.37
C ARG A 137 -9.72 11.20 11.53
N LEU A 138 -8.79 11.68 10.73
CA LEU A 138 -8.37 13.08 10.74
C LEU A 138 -9.52 14.02 10.34
N ARG A 139 -10.37 13.61 9.39
CA ARG A 139 -11.60 14.34 9.03
C ARG A 139 -12.61 14.42 10.18
N MET A 140 -12.79 13.34 10.93
CA MET A 140 -13.66 13.32 12.11
C MET A 140 -13.13 14.21 13.25
N CYS A 141 -11.82 14.43 13.32
CA CYS A 141 -11.20 15.40 14.22
C CYS A 141 -11.37 16.86 13.74
N GLY A 142 -12.14 17.12 12.69
CA GLY A 142 -12.38 18.46 12.17
C GLY A 142 -11.21 19.06 11.37
N ILE A 143 -10.20 18.24 11.01
CA ILE A 143 -9.08 18.73 10.20
C ILE A 143 -9.58 18.98 8.76
N HIS A 144 -9.12 20.10 8.22
CA HIS A 144 -9.46 20.53 6.87
C HIS A 144 -9.09 19.45 5.83
N PRO A 145 -9.95 19.14 4.84
CA PRO A 145 -9.74 17.99 3.94
C PRO A 145 -8.39 18.04 3.20
N PHE A 146 -7.96 19.24 2.80
CA PHE A 146 -6.68 19.46 2.13
C PHE A 146 -5.48 19.15 3.05
N VAL A 147 -5.54 19.54 4.32
CA VAL A 147 -4.45 19.26 5.27
C VAL A 147 -4.39 17.75 5.55
N THR A 148 -5.56 17.14 5.74
CA THR A 148 -5.66 15.70 5.93
C THR A 148 -5.08 14.91 4.76
N SER A 149 -5.37 15.32 3.52
CA SER A 149 -4.88 14.61 2.34
C SER A 149 -3.37 14.76 2.12
N ILE A 150 -2.80 15.92 2.47
CA ILE A 150 -1.34 16.11 2.50
C ILE A 150 -0.70 15.17 3.53
N ILE A 151 -1.24 15.10 4.74
CA ILE A 151 -0.71 14.23 5.80
C ILE A 151 -0.76 12.77 5.37
N THR A 152 -1.90 12.30 4.85
CA THR A 152 -2.03 10.90 4.42
C THR A 152 -1.20 10.57 3.19
N GLY A 153 -1.08 11.50 2.24
CA GLY A 153 -0.22 11.35 1.07
C GLY A 153 1.26 11.30 1.44
N GLY A 154 1.74 12.21 2.30
CA GLY A 154 3.11 12.21 2.80
C GLY A 154 3.43 10.92 3.58
N ALA A 155 2.51 10.48 4.44
CA ALA A 155 2.66 9.21 5.16
C ALA A 155 2.69 8.00 4.21
N ALA A 156 1.93 8.02 3.11
CA ALA A 156 1.96 7.00 2.08
C ALA A 156 3.28 6.99 1.29
N ALA A 157 3.83 8.16 1.00
CA ALA A 157 5.15 8.29 0.37
C ALA A 157 6.23 7.66 1.25
N ILE A 158 6.29 8.04 2.54
CA ILE A 158 7.26 7.49 3.50
C ILE A 158 7.06 5.98 3.66
N GLY A 159 5.82 5.53 3.83
CA GLY A 159 5.50 4.11 3.96
C GLY A 159 5.90 3.31 2.73
N SER A 160 5.74 3.86 1.54
CA SER A 160 6.21 3.20 0.32
C SER A 160 7.74 3.08 0.30
N VAL A 161 8.50 4.12 0.65
CA VAL A 161 9.98 4.01 0.74
C VAL A 161 10.36 2.90 1.69
N ILE A 162 9.73 2.82 2.86
CA ILE A 162 9.98 1.76 3.84
C ILE A 162 9.64 0.40 3.22
N ILE A 163 8.41 0.15 2.79
CA ILE A 163 7.97 -1.15 2.24
C ILE A 163 8.86 -1.61 1.09
N TYR A 164 9.21 -0.71 0.17
CA TYR A 164 10.01 -1.04 -1.00
C TYR A 164 11.50 -1.22 -0.67
N ALA A 165 12.07 -0.45 0.27
CA ALA A 165 13.44 -0.64 0.74
C ALA A 165 13.60 -1.97 1.48
N LEU A 166 12.62 -2.31 2.33
CA LEU A 166 12.54 -3.62 3.00
C LEU A 166 12.36 -4.74 1.96
N GLY A 167 11.66 -4.46 0.86
CA GLY A 167 11.40 -5.37 -0.23
C GLY A 167 12.64 -5.84 -0.99
N LYS A 168 13.72 -5.06 -1.04
CA LYS A 168 14.94 -5.37 -1.81
C LYS A 168 15.52 -6.76 -1.51
N GLU A 169 15.49 -7.17 -0.24
CA GLU A 169 15.99 -8.46 0.24
C GLU A 169 14.89 -9.53 0.37
N LEU A 170 13.62 -9.11 0.35
CA LEU A 170 12.46 -9.98 0.60
C LEU A 170 11.77 -10.45 -0.69
N TRP A 171 11.84 -9.68 -1.78
CA TRP A 171 11.28 -10.02 -3.09
C TRP A 171 11.95 -9.24 -4.23
N VAL A 172 12.03 -9.84 -5.43
CA VAL A 172 12.62 -9.19 -6.60
C VAL A 172 11.59 -8.25 -7.24
N TRP A 173 11.53 -7.01 -6.77
CA TRP A 173 10.64 -5.99 -7.35
C TRP A 173 11.25 -5.22 -8.52
N ASN A 174 12.59 -5.19 -8.60
CA ASN A 174 13.31 -4.53 -9.68
C ASN A 174 14.04 -5.58 -10.55
N PRO A 175 13.30 -6.38 -11.35
CA PRO A 175 13.92 -7.34 -12.26
C PRO A 175 14.74 -6.65 -13.36
N LEU A 176 14.53 -5.35 -13.54
CA LEU A 176 15.11 -4.58 -14.62
C LEU A 176 16.45 -3.96 -14.27
N ARG A 177 16.80 -3.87 -12.97
CA ARG A 177 17.99 -3.19 -12.45
C ARG A 177 18.41 -2.01 -13.35
N LEU A 178 17.45 -1.14 -13.70
CA LEU A 178 17.73 -0.03 -14.59
C LEU A 178 18.66 0.91 -13.83
N GLU A 179 19.96 0.79 -14.09
CA GLU A 179 21.05 1.56 -13.45
C GLU A 179 20.86 3.08 -13.64
N ASN A 180 19.97 3.47 -14.58
CA ASN A 180 19.71 4.84 -14.98
C ASN A 180 18.52 5.53 -14.28
N ILE A 181 17.80 4.85 -13.39
CA ILE A 181 16.68 5.48 -12.66
C ILE A 181 17.16 5.95 -11.28
N PRO A 182 16.92 7.22 -10.90
CA PRO A 182 17.33 7.72 -9.59
C PRO A 182 16.56 6.99 -8.47
N ASN A 183 17.31 6.53 -7.47
CA ASN A 183 16.82 5.68 -6.39
C ASN A 183 17.07 6.34 -5.02
N ILE A 184 16.13 6.17 -4.09
CA ILE A 184 16.31 6.45 -2.67
C ILE A 184 16.35 5.11 -1.93
N ALA A 185 17.47 4.79 -1.28
CA ALA A 185 17.62 3.55 -0.51
C ALA A 185 17.14 2.28 -1.27
N SER A 186 17.48 2.18 -2.56
CA SER A 186 17.07 1.12 -3.54
C SER A 186 15.65 1.17 -4.09
N VAL A 187 14.86 2.18 -3.72
CA VAL A 187 13.50 2.41 -4.25
C VAL A 187 13.54 3.49 -5.34
N PRO A 188 13.01 3.25 -6.54
CA PRO A 188 12.91 4.28 -7.56
C PRO A 188 12.07 5.47 -7.08
N ILE A 189 12.55 6.70 -7.26
CA ILE A 189 11.91 7.93 -6.75
C ILE A 189 10.47 8.10 -7.23
N PHE A 190 10.14 7.57 -8.41
CA PHE A 190 8.78 7.64 -8.93
C PHE A 190 7.74 6.89 -8.10
N VAL A 191 8.16 5.88 -7.34
CA VAL A 191 7.27 5.07 -6.49
C VAL A 191 6.70 5.89 -5.33
N PRO A 192 7.50 6.51 -4.45
CA PRO A 192 6.96 7.35 -3.39
C PRO A 192 6.19 8.56 -3.91
N ILE A 193 6.58 9.14 -5.04
CA ILE A 193 5.81 10.22 -5.68
C ILE A 193 4.42 9.72 -6.10
N THR A 194 4.35 8.54 -6.73
CA THR A 194 3.09 7.94 -7.19
C THR A 194 2.15 7.66 -6.02
N TYR A 195 2.68 7.09 -4.93
CA TYR A 195 1.91 6.88 -3.69
C TYR A 195 1.47 8.21 -3.08
N MET A 196 2.36 9.20 -2.99
CA MET A 196 2.04 10.54 -2.49
C MET A 196 0.85 11.13 -3.23
N LEU A 197 0.94 11.22 -4.56
CA LEU A 197 -0.09 11.79 -5.42
C LEU A 197 -1.41 11.03 -5.28
N THR A 198 -1.37 9.70 -5.30
CA THR A 198 -2.57 8.87 -5.22
C THR A 198 -3.32 9.07 -3.90
N PHE A 199 -2.61 9.05 -2.77
CA PHE A 199 -3.23 9.19 -1.46
C PHE A 199 -3.53 10.65 -1.08
N THR A 200 -2.87 11.64 -1.68
CA THR A 200 -3.28 13.05 -1.61
C THR A 200 -4.55 13.31 -2.42
N LEU A 201 -4.73 12.62 -3.55
CA LEU A 201 -5.94 12.71 -4.35
C LEU A 201 -7.08 11.79 -3.87
N TYR A 202 -6.86 11.06 -2.77
CA TYR A 202 -7.87 10.24 -2.11
C TYR A 202 -9.25 10.92 -1.94
N PRO A 203 -9.35 12.20 -1.52
CA PRO A 203 -10.63 12.88 -1.38
C PRO A 203 -11.44 12.95 -2.68
N TYR A 204 -10.79 12.98 -3.83
CA TYR A 204 -11.45 13.04 -5.14
C TYR A 204 -12.02 11.69 -5.58
N TYR A 205 -11.48 10.58 -5.07
CA TYR A 205 -12.05 9.24 -5.28
C TYR A 205 -13.25 8.98 -4.36
N PHE A 206 -13.27 9.63 -3.18
CA PHE A 206 -14.31 9.53 -2.18
C PHE A 206 -15.20 10.77 -2.17
N HIS A 207 -16.11 10.87 -3.13
CA HIS A 207 -17.31 11.67 -2.89
C HIS A 207 -18.07 10.99 -1.76
N GLY A 208 -18.41 11.68 -0.66
CA GLY A 208 -18.90 11.06 0.58
C GLY A 208 -20.12 10.13 0.47
N LYS A 209 -20.78 10.06 -0.70
CA LYS A 209 -21.90 9.15 -1.02
C LYS A 209 -21.50 7.95 -1.89
N GLN A 210 -20.24 7.86 -2.31
CA GLN A 210 -19.77 6.86 -3.27
C GLN A 210 -19.50 5.51 -2.60
N HIS A 211 -19.81 4.43 -3.31
CA HIS A 211 -19.57 3.08 -2.82
C HIS A 211 -18.05 2.81 -2.69
N PRO A 212 -17.56 2.26 -1.56
CA PRO A 212 -16.13 2.09 -1.28
C PRO A 212 -15.39 1.24 -2.33
N LEU A 213 -16.05 0.23 -2.88
CA LEU A 213 -15.48 -0.60 -3.97
C LEU A 213 -15.19 0.24 -5.22
N ILE A 214 -16.11 1.12 -5.64
CA ILE A 214 -15.94 1.93 -6.85
C ILE A 214 -14.80 2.94 -6.63
N ALA A 215 -14.73 3.55 -5.45
CA ALA A 215 -13.64 4.44 -5.09
C ALA A 215 -12.29 3.70 -5.11
N GLY A 216 -12.25 2.46 -4.60
CA GLY A 216 -11.05 1.63 -4.62
C GLY A 216 -10.61 1.24 -6.03
N ILE A 217 -11.53 0.84 -6.90
CA ILE A 217 -11.23 0.55 -8.31
C ILE A 217 -10.60 1.79 -9.00
N ARG A 218 -11.18 2.97 -8.82
CA ARG A 218 -10.64 4.22 -9.39
C ARG A 218 -9.25 4.53 -8.85
N CYS A 219 -9.06 4.37 -7.54
CA CYS A 219 -7.76 4.55 -6.89
C CYS A 219 -6.72 3.59 -7.46
N GLY A 220 -7.04 2.30 -7.60
CA GLY A 220 -6.14 1.29 -8.14
C GLY A 220 -5.77 1.53 -9.61
N LEU A 221 -6.75 1.92 -10.44
CA LEU A 221 -6.50 2.33 -11.84
C LEU A 221 -5.58 3.54 -11.91
N PHE A 222 -5.87 4.58 -11.14
CA PHE A 222 -5.06 5.80 -11.10
C PHE A 222 -3.64 5.51 -10.64
N LEU A 223 -3.49 4.75 -9.55
CA LEU A 223 -2.20 4.32 -9.04
C LEU A 223 -1.38 3.61 -10.12
N GLY A 224 -1.99 2.67 -10.84
CA GLY A 224 -1.34 1.97 -11.94
C GLY A 224 -0.93 2.91 -13.07
N ILE A 225 -1.83 3.78 -13.54
CA ILE A 225 -1.56 4.73 -14.62
C ILE A 225 -0.42 5.68 -14.25
N VAL A 226 -0.45 6.27 -13.05
CA VAL A 226 0.59 7.19 -12.59
C VAL A 226 1.91 6.48 -12.41
N MET A 227 1.92 5.25 -11.89
CA MET A 227 3.15 4.46 -11.75
C MET A 227 3.79 4.23 -13.12
N PHE A 228 2.99 3.85 -14.12
CA PHE A 228 3.48 3.61 -15.47
C PHE A 228 3.95 4.86 -16.19
N LEU A 229 3.19 5.95 -16.12
CA LEU A 229 3.59 7.23 -16.71
C LEU A 229 4.87 7.74 -16.07
N SER A 230 4.99 7.65 -14.75
CA SER A 230 6.20 8.04 -14.06
C SER A 230 7.37 7.17 -14.49
N PHE A 231 7.20 5.85 -14.57
CA PHE A 231 8.22 4.96 -15.12
C PHE A 231 8.69 5.38 -16.53
N LEU A 232 7.76 5.68 -17.43
CA LEU A 232 8.09 6.14 -18.80
C LEU A 232 8.86 7.46 -18.81
N ILE A 233 8.48 8.41 -17.96
CA ILE A 233 9.15 9.71 -17.83
C ILE A 233 10.59 9.50 -17.34
N PHE A 234 10.76 8.80 -16.22
CA PHE A 234 12.08 8.58 -15.62
C PHE A 234 12.99 7.73 -16.50
N ARG A 235 12.45 6.80 -17.28
CA ARG A 235 13.24 6.05 -18.27
C ARG A 235 13.80 6.95 -19.39
N ARG A 236 13.10 8.03 -19.74
CA ARG A 236 13.48 8.93 -20.85
C ARG A 236 14.52 9.96 -20.46
N ILE A 237 14.81 10.13 -19.16
CA ILE A 237 15.81 11.07 -18.65
C ILE A 237 17.20 10.45 -18.88
N PRO A 238 18.07 11.06 -19.70
CA PRO A 238 19.43 10.58 -19.89
C PRO A 238 20.23 10.74 -18.58
N ASN A 239 20.99 9.71 -18.21
CA ASN A 239 21.82 9.72 -17.01
C ASN A 239 23.11 10.50 -17.29
N PRO A 240 23.36 11.65 -16.65
CA PRO A 240 24.54 12.48 -16.96
C PRO A 240 25.86 11.88 -16.47
N SER A 241 25.86 10.76 -15.74
CA SER A 241 27.05 10.13 -15.17
C SER A 241 27.71 9.07 -16.08
N LEU A 242 27.33 8.99 -17.36
CA LEU A 242 27.88 8.06 -18.36
C LEU A 242 28.52 8.78 -19.55
N GLY A 243 28.88 10.06 -19.39
CA GLY A 243 29.67 10.84 -20.35
C GLY A 243 31.14 10.92 -19.94
#